data_AF-A0A959S0Q8-F1
#
_entry.id   AF-A0A959S0Q8-F1
#
_cell.length_a   1.000
_cell.length_b   1.000
_cell.length_c   1.000
_cell.angle_alpha   90.00
_cell.angle_beta   90.00
_cell.angle_gamma   90.00
#
_symmetry.space_group_name_H-M   'P 1'
#
loop_
_entity.id
_entity.type
_entity.pdbx_description
1 polymer ?
#
loop_
_entity_poly.entity_id
_entity_poly.type
_entity_poly.pdbx_seq_one_letter_code
_entity_poly.pdbx_strand_id
1 'polypeptide(L)' 'MKKQLLIVSSVLVLIILSSCSNYTEKEKEYINTIEQRREVMDEWMRDNADSPFNYKGKIPFNGLNYFDVDPNFVFE' A
#
# COMPACT_ATOMS: atom_id res chain seq x y z
N MET A 1 26.08 -3.29 -29.02
CA MET A 1 24.73 -2.91 -28.53
C MET A 1 23.92 -4.09 -27.97
N LYS A 2 23.69 -5.20 -28.72
CA LYS A 2 22.89 -6.33 -28.21
C LYS A 2 23.41 -6.99 -26.91
N LYS A 3 24.73 -7.16 -26.76
CA LYS A 3 25.35 -7.67 -25.52
C LYS A 3 25.15 -6.76 -24.31
N GLN A 4 25.25 -5.43 -24.51
CA GLN A 4 25.02 -4.43 -23.45
C GLN A 4 23.55 -4.46 -23.01
N LEU A 5 22.62 -4.56 -23.96
CA LEU A 5 21.18 -4.67 -23.68
C LEU A 5 20.84 -5.95 -22.89
N LEU A 6 21.48 -7.09 -23.22
CA LEU A 6 21.31 -8.35 -22.49
C LEU A 6 21.84 -8.25 -21.05
N ILE A 7 22.99 -7.60 -20.83
CA ILE A 7 23.55 -7.41 -19.48
C ILE A 7 22.62 -6.53 -18.65
N VAL A 8 22.16 -5.39 -19.19
CA VAL A 8 21.22 -4.50 -18.50
C VAL A 8 19.91 -5.22 -18.17
N SER A 9 19.36 -5.99 -19.12
CA SER A 9 18.16 -6.79 -18.88
C SER A 9 18.37 -7.84 -17.78
N SER A 10 19.54 -8.50 -17.75
CA SER A 10 19.84 -9.53 -16.76
C SER A 10 20.03 -8.94 -15.35
N VAL A 11 20.65 -7.76 -15.25
CA VAL A 11 20.78 -7.03 -13.98
C VAL A 11 19.42 -6.57 -13.46
N LEU A 12 18.54 -6.09 -14.34
CA LEU A 12 17.20 -5.65 -13.94
C LEU A 12 16.37 -6.81 -13.35
N VAL A 13 16.44 -8.00 -13.98
CA VAL A 13 15.76 -9.20 -13.47
C VAL A 13 16.28 -9.60 -12.09
N LEU A 14 17.59 -9.54 -11.87
CA LEU A 14 18.18 -9.86 -10.56
C LEU A 14 17.71 -8.89 -9.47
N ILE A 15 17.61 -7.59 -9.77
CA ILE A 15 17.11 -6.58 -8.83
C ILE A 15 15.65 -6.86 -8.43
N ILE A 16 14.80 -7.21 -9.40
CA ILE A 16 13.38 -7.53 -9.14
C ILE A 16 13.26 -8.78 -8.27
N LEU A 17 14.06 -9.82 -8.53
CA LEU A 17 14.06 -11.05 -7.73
C LEU A 17 14.60 -10.86 -6.32
N SER A 18 15.45 -9.84 -6.10
CA SER A 18 16.02 -9.51 -4.78
C SER A 18 15.03 -8.77 -3.88
N SER A 19 13.95 -8.21 -4.42
CA SER A 19 13.03 -7.31 -3.72
C SER A 19 11.91 -8.04 -2.95
N CYS A 20 12.01 -9.35 -2.74
CA CYS A 20 10.96 -10.11 -2.06
C CYS A 20 11.12 -10.02 -0.54
N SER A 21 10.33 -9.16 0.10
CA SER A 21 10.24 -9.05 1.56
C SER A 21 9.61 -10.32 2.15
N ASN A 22 10.37 -11.07 2.97
CA ASN A 22 9.82 -12.22 3.69
C ASN A 22 9.27 -11.78 5.06
N TYR A 23 8.01 -11.34 5.09
CA TYR A 23 7.32 -11.03 6.34
C TYR A 23 7.08 -12.30 7.18
N THR A 24 7.22 -12.18 8.50
CA THR A 24 6.75 -13.18 9.47
C THR A 24 5.22 -13.26 9.48
N GLU A 25 4.64 -14.35 9.99
CA GLU A 25 3.17 -14.49 10.08
C GLU A 25 2.52 -13.37 10.92
N LYS A 26 3.19 -12.93 12.00
CA LYS A 26 2.71 -11.81 12.83
C LYS A 26 2.71 -10.49 12.06
N GLU A 27 3.76 -10.24 11.26
CA GLU A 27 3.82 -9.05 10.41
C GLU A 27 2.77 -9.10 9.31
N LYS A 28 2.52 -10.26 8.71
CA LYS A 28 1.44 -10.44 7.74
C LYS A 28 0.07 -10.16 8.35
N GLU A 29 -0.19 -10.67 9.56
CA GLU A 29 -1.42 -10.41 10.30
C GLU A 29 -1.59 -8.92 10.61
N TYR A 30 -0.52 -8.26 11.05
CA TYR A 30 -0.49 -6.82 11.28
C TYR A 30 -0.81 -6.03 10.00
N ILE A 31 -0.11 -6.32 8.90
CA ILE A 31 -0.33 -5.67 7.61
C ILE A 31 -1.78 -5.86 7.17
N ASN A 32 -2.29 -7.09 7.21
CA ASN A 32 -3.67 -7.38 6.83
C ASN A 32 -4.69 -6.62 7.68
N THR A 33 -4.46 -6.50 8.99
CA THR A 33 -5.34 -5.74 9.88
C THR A 33 -5.37 -4.25 9.52
N ILE A 34 -4.21 -3.67 9.18
CA ILE A 34 -4.11 -2.28 8.75
C ILE A 34 -4.83 -2.07 7.42
N GLU A 35 -4.63 -2.94 6.44
CA GLU A 35 -5.29 -2.83 5.12
C GLU A 35 -6.82 -2.94 5.23
N GLN A 36 -7.34 -3.91 6.00
CA GLN A 36 -8.77 -4.02 6.27
C GLN A 36 -9.34 -2.75 6.92
N ARG A 37 -8.59 -2.14 7.85
CA ARG A 37 -9.02 -0.90 8.50
C ARG A 37 -9.01 0.29 7.53
N ARG A 38 -8.07 0.33 6.58
CA ARG A 38 -8.00 1.36 5.53
C ARG A 38 -9.20 1.27 4.61
N GLU A 39 -9.57 0.07 4.17
CA GLU A 39 -10.77 -0.15 3.35
C GLU A 39 -12.02 0.38 4.04
N VAL A 40 -12.28 -0.04 5.29
CA VAL A 40 -13.45 0.43 6.06
C VAL A 40 -13.45 1.94 6.26
N MET A 41 -12.27 2.54 6.48
CA MET A 41 -12.15 3.99 6.64
C MET A 41 -12.43 4.73 5.33
N ASP A 42 -11.92 4.24 4.21
CA ASP A 42 -12.18 4.81 2.89
C ASP A 42 -13.67 4.70 2.51
N GLU A 43 -14.31 3.56 2.82
CA GLU A 43 -15.75 3.40 2.65
C GLU A 43 -16.55 4.40 3.48
N TRP A 44 -16.18 4.57 4.76
CA TRP A 44 -16.82 5.55 5.63
C TRP A 44 -16.63 6.98 5.11
N MET A 45 -15.41 7.35 4.72
CA MET A 45 -15.11 8.67 4.19
C MET A 45 -15.85 8.96 2.89
N ARG A 46 -16.03 7.93 2.04
CA ARG A 46 -16.73 8.04 0.76
C ARG A 46 -18.24 8.14 0.90
N ASP A 47 -18.85 7.29 1.73
CA ASP A 47 -20.30 7.04 1.69
C ASP A 47 -21.06 7.56 2.91
N ASN A 48 -20.39 7.80 4.05
CA ASN A 48 -21.08 8.28 5.24
C ASN A 48 -21.49 9.77 5.09
N ALA A 49 -22.73 10.11 5.46
CA ALA A 49 -23.24 11.47 5.40
C ALA A 49 -22.53 12.43 6.37
N ASP A 50 -22.06 11.90 7.50
CA ASP A 50 -21.31 12.63 8.53
C ASP A 50 -19.81 12.75 8.19
N SER A 51 -19.37 12.14 7.08
CA SER A 51 -18.01 12.33 6.58
C SER A 51 -17.74 13.79 6.24
N PRO A 52 -16.54 14.31 6.54
CA PRO A 52 -16.15 15.66 6.13
C PRO A 52 -16.21 15.85 4.60
N PHE A 53 -16.13 14.77 3.81
CA PHE A 53 -16.25 14.81 2.35
C PHE A 53 -17.70 14.96 1.87
N ASN A 54 -18.69 14.58 2.68
CA ASN A 54 -20.11 14.60 2.28
C ASN A 54 -20.93 15.70 2.98
N TYR A 55 -20.35 16.39 3.96
CA TYR A 55 -21.04 17.40 4.77
C TYR A 55 -21.72 18.53 3.95
N LYS A 56 -21.17 18.90 2.79
CA LYS A 56 -21.73 19.96 1.90
C LYS A 56 -22.27 19.43 0.57
N GLY A 57 -22.43 18.11 0.46
CA GLY A 57 -22.77 17.43 -0.79
C GLY A 57 -21.66 16.48 -1.24
N LYS A 58 -22.02 15.51 -2.11
CA LYS A 58 -21.11 14.45 -2.54
C LYS A 58 -20.04 14.99 -3.48
N ILE A 59 -18.77 14.78 -3.13
CA ILE A 59 -17.62 15.12 -3.98
C ILE A 59 -16.94 13.84 -4.50
N PRO A 60 -16.18 13.92 -5.61
CA PRO A 60 -15.35 12.80 -6.06
C PRO A 60 -14.35 12.40 -4.97
N PHE A 61 -14.33 11.11 -4.63
CA PHE A 61 -13.43 10.54 -3.63
C PHE A 61 -12.49 9.54 -4.30
N ASN A 62 -11.19 9.70 -4.09
CA ASN A 62 -10.14 8.89 -4.73
C ASN A 62 -9.33 8.07 -3.71
N GLY A 63 -9.89 7.82 -2.52
CA GLY A 63 -9.16 7.19 -1.41
C GLY A 63 -8.41 8.20 -0.55
N LEU A 64 -8.13 7.83 0.69
CA LEU A 64 -7.21 8.57 1.55
C LEU A 64 -5.75 8.27 1.16
N ASN A 65 -4.87 9.21 1.45
CA ASN A 65 -3.43 9.01 1.25
C ASN A 65 -2.85 8.26 2.46
N TYR A 66 -2.36 7.05 2.24
CA TYR A 66 -1.71 6.23 3.25
C TYR A 66 -0.21 6.08 2.95
N PHE A 67 0.60 5.95 4.00
CA PHE A 67 1.96 5.44 3.87
C PHE A 67 1.93 3.92 3.65
N ASP A 68 2.98 3.37 3.05
CA ASP A 68 3.17 1.92 3.03
C ASP A 68 3.25 1.37 4.46
N VAL A 69 2.71 0.17 4.68
CA VAL A 69 2.79 -0.46 5.99
C VAL A 69 4.23 -0.91 6.23
N ASP A 70 4.86 -0.34 7.25
CA ASP A 70 6.19 -0.72 7.71
C ASP A 70 6.12 -1.31 9.12
N PRO A 71 6.25 -2.65 9.27
CA PRO A 71 6.27 -3.28 10.59
C PRO A 71 7.42 -2.80 11.49
N ASN A 72 8.50 -2.23 10.93
CA ASN A 72 9.59 -1.66 11.71
C ASN A 72 9.23 -0.31 12.34
N PHE A 73 8.10 0.28 11.94
CA PHE A 73 7.61 1.56 12.44
C PHE A 73 6.46 1.38 13.45
N VAL A 74 6.48 0.27 14.20
CA VAL A 74 5.58 -0.03 15.30
C VAL A 74 6.32 0.18 16.62
N PHE A 75 5.75 1.00 17.53
CA PHE A 75 6.31 1.27 18.85
C PHE A 75 5.67 0.37 19.91
N GLU A 76 6.48 -0.06 20.90
CA GLU A 76 6.05 -0.81 22.08
C GLU A 76 5.82 0.10 23.30
#